data_AF-X1B6I4-F1
#
_entry.id   AF-X1B6I4-F1
#
_cell.length_a   1.000
_cell.length_b   1.000
_cell.length_c   1.000
_cell.angle_alpha   90.00
_cell.angle_beta   90.00
_cell.angle_gamma   90.00
#
_symmetry.space_group_name_H-M   'P 1'
#
loop_
_entity.id
_entity.type
_entity.pdbx_description
1 polymer ?
#
loop_
_entity_poly.entity_id
_entity_poly.type
_entity_poly.pdbx_seq_one_letter_code
_entity_poly.pdbx_strand_id
1 'polypeptide(L)'
;LGEFGTACEIIGSPGHSWQNVATSGMSIGHKGMLTAAKILALSSLKFMGNPELVEKARKEHENTHKDEPYKTPFPEGLKPPFHRFNN
;
A
#
# COMPACT_ATOMS: atom_id res chain seq x y z
N LEU A 1 -7.08 -9.15 -5.31
CA LEU A 1 -6.24 -8.13 -4.65
C LEU A 1 -6.73 -6.77 -5.12
N GLY A 2 -7.27 -5.96 -4.21
CA GLY A 2 -7.76 -4.62 -4.53
C GLY A 2 -6.59 -3.64 -4.55
N GLU A 3 -6.09 -3.33 -5.72
CA GLU A 3 -5.08 -2.29 -5.91
C GLU A 3 -5.58 -1.23 -6.92
N PHE A 4 -5.05 -0.02 -6.79
CA PHE A 4 -5.21 1.02 -7.78
C PHE A 4 -3.89 1.77 -7.93
N GLY A 5 -3.62 2.29 -9.13
CA GLY A 5 -2.40 3.02 -9.44
C GLY A 5 -2.69 4.43 -9.94
N THR A 6 -1.77 5.34 -9.68
CA THR A 6 -1.73 6.69 -10.28
C THR A 6 -0.39 6.92 -10.95
N ALA A 7 -0.35 7.78 -11.98
CA ALA A 7 0.89 8.11 -12.67
C ALA A 7 1.79 9.02 -11.81
N CYS A 8 2.77 8.43 -11.15
CA CYS A 8 3.81 9.14 -10.37
C CYS A 8 5.22 9.01 -10.98
N GLU A 9 5.40 8.09 -11.94
CA GLU A 9 6.68 7.68 -12.48
C GLU A 9 6.63 7.65 -14.02
N ILE A 10 7.81 7.68 -14.67
CA ILE A 10 7.91 7.58 -16.12
C ILE A 10 7.89 6.11 -16.52
N ILE A 11 7.07 5.77 -17.51
CA ILE A 11 6.98 4.41 -18.08
C ILE A 11 8.37 3.90 -18.46
N GLY A 12 8.70 2.68 -18.00
CA GLY A 12 9.97 2.03 -18.29
C GLY A 12 11.12 2.36 -17.35
N SER A 13 10.91 3.23 -16.35
CA SER A 13 11.91 3.49 -15.31
C SER A 13 12.05 2.26 -14.39
N PRO A 14 13.27 1.83 -14.03
CA PRO A 14 13.45 0.78 -13.04
C PRO A 14 12.89 1.18 -11.67
N GLY A 15 12.30 0.23 -10.94
CA GLY A 15 11.93 0.44 -9.54
C GLY A 15 13.16 0.74 -8.68
N HIS A 16 12.98 1.51 -7.60
CA HIS A 16 14.07 1.95 -6.71
C HIS A 16 15.23 2.64 -7.46
N SER A 17 14.90 3.57 -8.36
CA SER A 17 15.88 4.30 -9.19
C SER A 17 15.90 5.80 -8.92
N TRP A 18 17.03 6.45 -9.23
CA TRP A 18 17.14 7.91 -9.15
C TRP A 18 16.22 8.62 -10.13
N GLN A 19 15.83 7.97 -11.23
CA GLN A 19 14.81 8.48 -12.16
C GLN A 19 13.48 8.64 -11.44
N ASN A 20 13.02 7.62 -10.69
CA ASN A 20 11.77 7.70 -9.92
C ASN A 20 11.87 8.72 -8.78
N VAL A 21 13.03 8.83 -8.13
CA VAL A 21 13.27 9.86 -7.10
C VAL A 21 13.14 11.26 -7.70
N ALA A 22 13.77 11.51 -8.86
CA ALA A 22 13.70 12.79 -9.54
C ALA A 22 12.25 13.13 -9.93
N THR A 23 11.51 12.19 -10.53
CA THR A 23 10.12 12.41 -10.97
C THR A 23 9.16 12.61 -9.81
N SER A 24 9.46 12.04 -8.64
CA SER A 24 8.68 12.23 -7.41
C SER A 24 8.67 13.70 -6.97
N GLY A 25 9.77 14.42 -7.16
CA GLY A 25 9.87 15.87 -6.88
C GLY A 25 9.33 16.78 -8.00
N MET A 26 8.84 16.20 -9.11
CA MET A 26 8.31 16.94 -10.25
C MET A 26 6.78 16.99 -10.24
N SER A 27 6.22 17.75 -11.19
CA SER A 27 4.77 17.85 -11.39
C SER A 27 4.07 16.50 -11.53
N ILE A 28 4.70 15.49 -12.14
CA ILE A 28 4.06 14.18 -12.32
C ILE A 28 3.88 13.47 -10.98
N GLY A 29 4.94 13.40 -10.16
CA GLY A 29 4.89 12.83 -8.81
C GLY A 29 3.86 13.54 -7.92
N HIS A 30 3.88 14.88 -7.86
CA HIS A 30 2.94 15.63 -7.04
C HIS A 30 1.48 15.44 -7.48
N LYS A 31 1.18 15.49 -8.79
CA LYS A 31 -0.20 15.34 -9.29
C LYS A 31 -0.70 13.90 -9.11
N GLY A 32 0.14 12.91 -9.36
CA GLY A 32 -0.17 11.50 -9.11
C GLY A 32 -0.48 11.25 -7.64
N MET A 33 0.41 11.67 -6.74
CA MET A 33 0.25 11.53 -5.30
C MET A 33 -1.02 12.22 -4.77
N LEU A 34 -1.31 13.46 -5.20
CA LEU A 34 -2.53 14.16 -4.79
C LEU A 34 -3.80 13.45 -5.31
N THR A 35 -3.74 12.84 -6.49
CA THR A 35 -4.85 12.04 -7.02
C THR A 35 -5.07 10.80 -6.18
N ALA A 36 -4.00 10.07 -5.85
CA ALA A 36 -4.06 8.90 -4.97
C ALA A 36 -4.62 9.25 -3.59
N ALA A 37 -4.16 10.36 -3.00
CA ALA A 37 -4.65 10.84 -1.71
C ALA A 37 -6.16 11.13 -1.72
N LYS A 38 -6.67 11.78 -2.79
CA LYS A 38 -8.11 12.04 -2.95
C LYS A 38 -8.92 10.75 -3.08
N ILE A 39 -8.44 9.78 -3.85
CA ILE A 39 -9.09 8.48 -4.02
C ILE A 39 -9.18 7.77 -2.68
N LEU A 40 -8.08 7.69 -1.92
CA LEU A 40 -8.06 7.08 -0.59
C LEU A 40 -9.02 7.78 0.36
N ALA A 41 -8.95 9.11 0.47
CA ALA A 41 -9.80 9.88 1.39
C ALA A 41 -11.29 9.71 1.08
N LEU A 42 -11.68 9.83 -0.19
CA LEU A 42 -13.08 9.66 -0.60
C LEU A 42 -13.56 8.22 -0.43
N SER A 43 -12.70 7.24 -0.70
CA SER A 43 -13.01 5.83 -0.45
C SER A 43 -13.24 5.59 1.04
N SER A 44 -12.33 6.04 1.90
CA SER A 44 -12.46 5.94 3.35
C SER A 44 -13.74 6.60 3.86
N LEU A 45 -14.07 7.80 3.37
CA LEU A 45 -15.31 8.48 3.74
C LEU A 45 -16.55 7.65 3.39
N LYS A 46 -16.56 7.01 2.20
CA LYS A 46 -17.65 6.11 1.79
C LYS A 46 -17.77 4.89 2.69
N PHE A 47 -16.65 4.30 3.12
CA PHE A 47 -16.65 3.20 4.08
C PHE A 47 -17.16 3.63 5.46
N MET A 48 -16.73 4.81 5.95
CA MET A 48 -17.16 5.34 7.25
C MET A 48 -18.68 5.57 7.31
N GLY A 49 -19.30 5.98 6.20
CA GLY A 49 -20.74 6.19 6.11
C GLY A 49 -21.58 4.95 5.79
N ASN A 50 -20.95 3.78 5.55
CA ASN A 50 -21.67 2.57 5.12
C ASN A 50 -21.08 1.30 5.77
N PRO A 51 -21.58 0.90 6.96
CA PRO A 51 -21.13 -0.30 7.66
C PRO A 51 -21.29 -1.60 6.85
N GLU A 52 -22.32 -1.72 6.02
CA GLU A 52 -22.54 -2.91 5.20
C GLU A 52 -21.43 -3.10 4.16
N LEU A 53 -20.90 -2.00 3.61
CA LEU A 53 -19.77 -2.02 2.69
C LEU A 53 -18.50 -2.54 3.38
N VAL A 54 -18.29 -2.18 4.65
CA VAL A 54 -17.17 -2.68 5.46
C VAL A 54 -17.29 -4.18 5.69
N GLU A 55 -18.45 -4.68 6.11
CA GLU A 55 -18.67 -6.12 6.33
C GLU A 55 -18.51 -6.91 5.03
N LYS A 56 -18.99 -6.40 3.91
CA LYS A 56 -18.80 -7.03 2.60
C LYS A 56 -17.33 -7.12 2.22
N ALA A 57 -16.58 -6.03 2.37
CA ALA A 57 -15.15 -6.00 2.06
C ALA A 57 -14.34 -6.95 2.96
N ARG A 58 -14.68 -7.02 4.27
CA ARG A 58 -14.05 -7.97 5.20
C ARG A 58 -14.32 -9.40 4.80
N LYS A 59 -15.57 -9.74 4.50
CA LYS A 59 -15.95 -11.09 4.04
C LYS A 59 -15.24 -11.49 2.76
N GLU A 60 -15.12 -10.57 1.80
CA GLU A 60 -14.35 -10.82 0.57
C GLU A 60 -12.87 -11.10 0.88
N HIS A 61 -12.26 -10.29 1.75
CA HIS A 61 -10.86 -10.45 2.14
C HIS A 61 -10.61 -11.80 2.84
N GLU A 62 -11.44 -12.17 3.81
CA GLU A 62 -11.35 -13.44 4.54
C GLU A 62 -11.51 -14.65 3.60
N ASN A 63 -12.49 -14.60 2.68
CA ASN A 63 -12.70 -15.68 1.72
C ASN A 63 -11.52 -15.82 0.75
N THR A 64 -10.93 -14.69 0.31
CA THR A 64 -9.81 -14.70 -0.65
C THR A 64 -8.55 -15.33 -0.05
N HIS A 65 -8.31 -15.17 1.26
CA HIS A 65 -7.09 -15.65 1.93
C HIS A 65 -7.30 -16.92 2.76
N LYS A 66 -8.50 -17.53 2.68
CA LYS A 66 -8.85 -18.69 3.50
C LYS A 66 -7.93 -19.88 3.27
N ASP A 67 -7.60 -20.16 2.01
CA ASP A 67 -6.84 -21.35 1.63
C ASP A 67 -5.32 -21.11 1.70
N GLU A 68 -4.88 -19.86 1.57
CA GLU A 68 -3.48 -19.45 1.61
C GLU A 68 -3.28 -18.30 2.62
N PRO A 69 -3.36 -18.59 3.93
CA PRO A 69 -3.13 -17.58 4.95
C PRO A 69 -1.69 -17.10 4.89
N TYR A 70 -1.48 -15.81 5.17
CA TYR A 70 -0.14 -15.23 5.24
C TYR A 70 0.75 -16.01 6.20
N LYS A 71 1.90 -16.49 5.68
CA LYS A 71 2.97 -17.10 6.46
C LYS A 71 4.16 -16.16 6.43
N THR A 72 4.68 -15.82 7.60
CA THR A 72 5.90 -15.02 7.69
C THR A 72 7.06 -15.74 6.99
N PRO A 73 7.86 -15.04 6.17
CA PRO A 73 9.07 -15.63 5.57
C PRO A 73 10.20 -15.75 6.61
N PHE A 74 10.04 -15.17 7.80
CA PHE A 74 11.03 -15.22 8.86
C PHE A 74 10.94 -16.52 9.67
N PRO A 75 12.08 -17.05 10.15
CA PRO A 75 12.09 -18.14 11.11
C PRO A 75 11.27 -17.82 12.36
N GLU A 76 10.70 -18.85 12.97
CA GLU A 76 9.97 -18.72 14.22
C GLU A 76 10.87 -18.15 15.33
N GLY A 77 10.35 -17.18 16.08
CA GLY A 77 11.09 -16.55 17.18
C GLY A 77 12.16 -15.52 16.77
N LEU A 78 12.30 -15.20 15.48
CA LEU A 78 13.21 -14.14 15.04
C LEU A 78 12.80 -12.80 15.68
N LYS A 79 13.69 -12.24 16.51
CA LYS A 79 13.54 -10.90 17.07
C LYS A 79 14.33 -9.89 16.23
N PRO A 80 13.86 -8.64 16.09
CA PRO A 80 14.67 -7.56 15.55
C PRO A 80 16.04 -7.48 16.27
N PRO A 81 17.10 -7.00 15.61
CA PRO A 81 18.45 -6.95 16.18
C PRO A 81 18.57 -5.82 17.21
N PHE A 82 17.87 -5.94 18.35
CA PHE A 82 17.76 -4.89 19.37
C PHE A 82 19.11 -4.49 19.97
N HIS A 83 20.12 -5.38 19.92
CA HIS A 83 21.49 -5.07 20.33
C HIS A 83 22.08 -3.86 19.57
N ARG A 84 21.56 -3.49 18.39
CA ARG A 84 22.07 -2.35 17.59
C ARG A 84 21.62 -1.00 18.13
N PHE A 85 20.71 -0.98 19.11
CA PHE A 85 20.21 0.25 19.74
C PHE A 85 20.90 0.58 21.06
N ASN A 86 21.65 -0.37 21.64
CA ASN A 86 22.41 -0.16 22.87
C ASN A 86 23.87 0.13 22.50
N ASN A 87 24.16 1.38 22.14
CA ASN A 87 25.53 1.91 22.10
C ASN A 87 26.04 2.17 23.51
#